data_AF-A0A383B7R6-F1
#
_entry.id   AF-A0A383B7R6-F1
#
_cell.length_a   1.000
_cell.length_b   1.000
_cell.length_c   1.000
_cell.angle_alpha   90.00
_cell.angle_beta   90.00
_cell.angle_gamma   90.00
#
_symmetry.space_group_name_H-M   'P 1'
#
loop_
_entity.id
_entity.type
_entity.pdbx_description
1 polymer ?
#
loop_
_entity_poly.entity_id
_entity_poly.type
_entity_poly.pdbx_seq_one_letter_code
_entity_poly.pdbx_strand_id
1 'polypeptide(L)' 'HVVCMGNEPVMLNRWRELAPSSEGSIVVWKTQERDQQGITDGIDTDGALRVRCGSQVERLVAGEVTWGAPSGTRTQL' A
#
# COMPACT_ATOMS: atom_id res chain seq x y z
N HIS A 1 25.06 -26.06 4.20
CA HIS A 1 24.24 -24.94 4.69
C HIS A 1 24.47 -23.75 3.77
N VAL A 2 23.55 -23.50 2.84
CA VAL A 2 23.56 -22.27 2.04
C VAL A 2 22.82 -21.22 2.84
N VAL A 3 23.53 -20.20 3.32
CA VAL A 3 22.90 -19.02 3.91
C VAL A 3 22.56 -18.09 2.75
N CYS A 4 21.28 -17.99 2.40
CA CYS A 4 20.80 -16.93 1.52
C CYS A 4 20.90 -15.61 2.30
N MET A 5 22.02 -14.90 2.19
CA MET A 5 22.12 -13.51 2.65
C MET A 5 21.27 -12.66 1.70
N GLY A 6 19.97 -12.58 1.98
CA GLY A 6 19.06 -11.72 1.24
C GLY A 6 19.50 -10.28 1.40
N ASN A 7 19.78 -9.59 0.30
CA ASN A 7 20.08 -8.16 0.32
C ASN A 7 18.76 -7.38 0.31
N GLU A 8 17.98 -7.57 1.38
CA GLU A 8 16.66 -6.98 1.63
C GLU A 8 16.57 -5.48 1.30
N PRO A 9 17.54 -4.62 1.69
CA PRO A 9 17.45 -3.19 1.40
C PRO A 9 17.61 -2.85 -0.11
N VAL A 10 18.37 -3.63 -0.88
CA VAL A 10 18.53 -3.40 -2.32
C VAL A 10 17.26 -3.77 -3.09
N MET A 11 16.59 -4.85 -2.67
CA MET A 11 15.32 -5.26 -3.27
C MET A 11 14.19 -4.28 -2.93
N LEU A 12 14.15 -3.80 -1.68
CA LEU A 12 13.16 -2.81 -1.25
C LEU A 12 13.29 -1.48 -2.00
N ASN A 13 14.52 -0.99 -2.21
CA ASN A 13 14.74 0.23 -2.98
C ASN A 13 14.33 0.07 -4.45
N ARG A 14 14.67 -1.06 -5.08
CA ARG A 14 14.20 -1.35 -6.46
C ARG A 14 12.68 -1.45 -6.54
N TRP A 15 12.02 -2.01 -5.54
CA TRP A 15 10.55 -2.07 -5.50
C TRP A 15 9.91 -0.69 -5.38
N ARG A 16 10.49 0.21 -4.55
CA ARG A 16 10.03 1.61 -4.48
C ARG A 16 10.18 2.34 -5.82
N GLU A 17 11.31 2.15 -6.50
CA GLU A 17 11.56 2.76 -7.83
C GLU A 17 10.60 2.24 -8.90
N LEU A 18 10.22 0.97 -8.84
CA LEU A 18 9.37 0.32 -9.84
C LEU A 18 7.88 0.37 -9.52
N ALA A 19 7.49 0.87 -8.35
CA ALA A 19 6.10 1.02 -7.92
C ALA A 19 5.70 2.50 -7.79
N PRO A 20 5.61 3.26 -8.90
CA PRO A 20 5.14 4.65 -8.84
C PRO A 20 3.71 4.77 -8.29
N SER A 21 2.92 3.70 -8.33
CA SER A 21 1.60 3.66 -7.68
C SER A 21 1.68 3.56 -6.13
N SER A 22 2.83 3.24 -5.56
CA SER A 22 3.03 3.20 -4.10
C SER A 22 3.01 4.59 -3.44
N GLU A 23 2.91 5.66 -4.22
CA GLU A 23 2.71 7.02 -3.74
C GLU A 23 1.58 7.71 -4.51
N GLY A 24 0.71 8.43 -3.80
CA GLY A 24 -0.33 9.28 -4.38
C GLY A 24 -1.49 8.56 -5.05
N SER A 25 -1.53 7.23 -5.03
CA SER A 25 -2.60 6.44 -5.65
C SER A 25 -3.69 6.09 -4.65
N ILE A 26 -4.94 6.10 -5.11
CA ILE A 26 -6.07 5.63 -4.30
C ILE A 26 -6.05 4.11 -4.25
N VAL A 27 -6.11 3.56 -3.04
CA VAL A 27 -6.23 2.13 -2.80
C VAL A 27 -7.40 1.84 -1.86
N VAL A 28 -8.02 0.69 -2.08
CA VAL A 28 -9.01 0.09 -1.19
C VAL A 28 -8.48 -1.24 -0.69
N TRP A 29 -8.58 -1.49 0.62
CA TRP A 29 -8.23 -2.79 1.22
C TRP A 29 -9.33 -3.24 2.16
N LYS A 30 -9.37 -4.54 2.39
CA LYS A 30 -10.33 -5.14 3.31
C LYS A 30 -9.75 -5.17 4.71
N THR A 31 -10.52 -4.69 5.68
CA THR A 31 -10.29 -4.98 7.10
C THR A 31 -11.30 -6.01 7.58
N GLN A 32 -11.14 -6.53 8.81
CA GLN A 32 -12.10 -7.50 9.37
C GLN A 32 -13.52 -6.94 9.49
N GLU A 33 -13.67 -5.61 9.58
CA GLU A 33 -14.95 -4.95 9.81
C GLU A 33 -15.55 -4.36 8.54
N ARG A 34 -14.72 -3.79 7.66
CA ARG A 34 -15.17 -3.10 6.43
C ARG A 34 -14.03 -2.89 5.44
N ASP A 35 -14.40 -2.60 4.21
CA ASP A 35 -13.45 -2.07 3.23
C ASP A 35 -13.05 -0.65 3.65
N GLN A 36 -11.75 -0.37 3.63
CA GLN A 36 -11.16 0.93 3.90
C GLN A 36 -10.53 1.49 2.63
N GLN A 37 -10.47 2.82 2.54
CA GLN A 37 -9.91 3.54 1.40
C GLN A 37 -8.94 4.62 1.88
N GLY A 38 -7.87 4.82 1.13
CA GLY A 38 -6.91 5.89 1.38
C GLY A 38 -5.96 6.12 0.21
N ILE A 39 -5.00 7.01 0.42
CA ILE A 39 -4.00 7.39 -0.59
C ILE A 39 -2.65 6.81 -0.17
N THR A 40 -1.96 6.12 -1.07
CA THR A 40 -0.65 5.56 -0.81
C THR A 40 0.37 6.66 -0.47
N ASP A 41 1.17 6.43 0.57
CA ASP A 41 2.12 7.38 1.17
C ASP A 41 3.51 6.74 1.28
N GLY A 42 3.85 5.92 0.28
CA GLY A 42 5.13 5.24 0.16
C GLY A 42 5.19 3.91 0.92
N ILE A 43 6.38 3.30 0.89
CA ILE A 43 6.69 2.05 1.58
C ILE A 43 7.68 2.36 2.71
N ASP A 44 7.40 1.93 3.93
CA ASP A 44 8.30 2.16 5.07
C ASP A 44 9.58 1.30 5.03
N THR A 45 10.46 1.46 6.02
CA THR A 45 11.77 0.78 6.08
C THR A 45 11.69 -0.73 6.19
N ASP A 46 10.55 -1.25 6.66
CA ASP A 46 10.37 -2.68 6.85
C ASP A 46 9.55 -3.29 5.68
N GLY A 47 9.24 -2.50 4.66
CA GLY A 47 8.54 -2.95 3.47
C GLY A 47 7.01 -2.85 3.52
N ALA A 48 6.45 -2.21 4.55
CA ALA A 48 4.99 -2.05 4.63
C ALA A 48 4.50 -0.86 3.80
N LEU A 49 3.40 -1.05 3.07
CA LEU A 49 2.75 0.04 2.33
C LEU A 49 2.03 0.95 3.32
N ARG A 50 2.38 2.23 3.29
CA ARG A 50 1.70 3.26 4.08
C ARG A 50 0.53 3.81 3.29
N VAL A 51 -0.61 3.95 3.94
CA VAL A 51 -1.81 4.51 3.33
C VAL A 51 -2.43 5.56 4.24
N ARG A 52 -2.57 6.79 3.74
CA ARG A 52 -3.18 7.90 4.46
C ARG A 52 -4.71 7.87 4.32
N CYS A 53 -5.40 7.82 5.46
CA CYS A 53 -6.86 7.85 5.60
C CYS A 53 -7.27 9.05 6.44
N GLY A 54 -7.63 10.16 5.79
CA GLY A 54 -7.90 11.40 6.52
C GLY A 54 -6.66 11.88 7.28
N SER A 55 -6.74 11.95 8.61
CA SER A 55 -5.64 12.37 9.51
C SER A 55 -4.73 11.23 9.99
N GLN A 56 -5.06 9.98 9.67
CA GLN A 56 -4.30 8.81 10.11
C GLN A 56 -3.51 8.18 8.97
N VAL A 57 -2.39 7.57 9.30
CA VAL A 57 -1.60 6.75 8.37
C VAL A 57 -1.70 5.31 8.85
N GLU A 58 -2.28 4.46 8.02
CA GLU A 58 -2.35 3.02 8.23
C GLU A 58 -1.16 2.33 7.59
N ARG A 59 -0.70 1.25 8.22
CA ARG A 59 0.47 0.47 7.82
C ARG A 59 0.02 -0.92 7.37
N LEU A 60 0.08 -1.17 6.07
CA LEU A 60 -0.32 -2.44 5.46
C LEU A 60 0.91 -3.31 5.24
N VAL A 61 1.10 -4.29 6.14
CA VAL A 61 2.23 -5.24 6.10
C VAL A 61 1.91 -6.42 5.17
N ALA A 62 0.65 -6.82 5.10
CA ALA A 62 0.15 -7.91 4.26
C ALA A 62 -1.32 -7.67 3.92
N GLY A 63 -1.79 -8.28 2.84
CA GLY A 63 -3.18 -8.16 2.38
C GLY A 63 -3.25 -7.88 0.89
N GLU A 64 -4.48 -7.80 0.39
CA GLU A 64 -4.78 -7.44 -0.99
C GLU A 64 -5.29 -5.99 -1.03
N VAL A 65 -4.73 -5.20 -1.95
CA VAL A 65 -5.18 -3.84 -2.24
C VAL A 65 -5.76 -3.83 -3.66
N THR A 66 -6.94 -3.22 -3.80
CA THR A 66 -7.49 -2.88 -5.11
C THR A 66 -7.06 -1.46 -5.47
N TRP A 67 -6.48 -1.30 -6.65
CA TRP A 67 -6.04 -0.01 -7.16
C TRP A 67 -7.20 0.73 -7.84
N GLY A 68 -7.33 2.02 -7.52
CA GLY A 68 -8.41 2.87 -8.02
C GLY A 68 -9.54 3.03 -7.00
N ALA A 69 -10.38 4.05 -7.22
CA ALA A 69 -11.60 4.19 -6.44
C ALA A 69 -12.50 2.97 -6.68
N PRO A 70 -13.20 2.45 -5.65
CA PRO A 70 -14.20 1.43 -5.89
C PRO A 70 -15.18 2.02 -6.91
N SER A 71 -15.58 1.25 -7.91
CA SER A 71 -16.48 1.66 -9.01
C SER A 71 -17.89 2.09 -8.53
N GLY A 72 -18.07 2.31 -7.22
CA GLY A 72 -19.31 2.62 -6.52
C GLY A 72 -19.41 4.04 -5.96
N THR A 73 -18.57 5.01 -6.33
CA THR A 73 -18.95 6.43 -6.14
C THR A 73 -19.80 6.89 -7.33
N ARG A 74 -21.03 6.38 -7.37
CA ARG A 74 -22.11 7.08 -8.07
C ARG A 74 -22.41 8.32 -7.23
N THR A 75 -21.76 9.44 -7.56
CA THR A 75 -22.23 10.77 -7.15
C THR A 75 -23.67 10.88 -7.66
N GLN A 76 -24.63 10.65 -6.77
CA GLN A 76 -26.02 10.94 -7.06
C GLN A 76 -26.18 12.46 -6.98
N LEU A 77 -26.09 13.10 -8.13
CA LEU A 77 -26.76 14.39 -8.38
C LEU A 77 -28.24 14.12 -8.66
#